data_AF-A0A971ZPM5-F1
#
_entry.id   AF-A0A971ZPM5-F1
#
_cell.length_a   1.000
_cell.length_b   1.000
_cell.length_c   1.000
_cell.angle_alpha   90.00
_cell.angle_beta   90.00
_cell.angle_gamma   90.00
#
_symmetry.space_group_name_H-M   'P 1'
#
loop_
_entity.id
_entity.type
_entity.pdbx_description
1 polymer ?
#
loop_
_entity_poly.entity_id
_entity_poly.type
_entity_poly.pdbx_seq_one_letter_code
_entity_poly.pdbx_strand_id
1 'polypeptide(L)'
;MGSFDSLFLFLIMLFVAVSMRMVPEQQRIALFRRGQYAGLKGPGMVLVIPYLDRAHKISIGDRGVLLEDGTARFGEFAVPVVFSRYIAPETSVQVVGFTKDGPQVV
;
A
#
# COMPACT_ATOMS: atom_id res chain seq x y z
N MET A 1 13.20 -1.77 39.74
CA MET A 1 12.89 -1.36 38.36
C MET A 1 13.78 -0.20 38.00
N GLY A 2 14.73 -0.41 37.09
CA GLY A 2 15.67 0.63 36.69
C GLY A 2 15.09 1.54 35.61
N SER A 3 15.75 2.68 35.37
CA SER A 3 15.45 3.59 34.25
C SER A 3 15.51 2.89 32.88
N PHE A 4 16.33 1.85 32.73
CA PHE A 4 16.41 1.04 31.51
C PHE A 4 15.10 0.33 31.15
N ASP A 5 14.41 -0.24 32.15
CA ASP A 5 13.14 -0.95 31.93
C ASP A 5 12.08 0.01 31.37
N SER A 6 12.02 1.23 31.93
CA SER A 6 11.09 2.26 31.47
C SER A 6 11.39 2.76 30.04
N LEU A 7 12.68 2.89 29.69
CA LEU A 7 13.08 3.34 28.37
C LEU A 7 12.72 2.29 27.30
N PHE A 8 12.98 1.03 27.59
CA PHE A 8 12.63 -0.08 26.68
C PHE A 8 11.12 -0.16 26.44
N LEU A 9 10.33 -0.06 27.50
CA LEU A 9 8.86 -0.10 27.42
C LEU A 9 8.30 1.09 26.63
N PHE A 10 8.88 2.28 26.83
CA PHE A 10 8.55 3.48 26.05
C PHE A 10 8.86 3.32 24.55
N LEU A 11 10.03 2.77 24.20
CA LEU A 11 10.43 2.48 22.82
C LEU A 11 9.47 1.52 22.12
N ILE A 12 9.04 0.45 22.81
CA ILE A 12 8.06 -0.50 22.27
C ILE A 12 6.73 0.20 22.00
N MET A 13 6.24 1.01 22.96
CA MET A 13 4.97 1.71 22.81
C MET A 13 5.01 2.70 21.63
N LEU A 14 6.13 3.43 21.48
CA LEU A 14 6.35 4.32 20.35
C LEU A 14 6.36 3.57 19.02
N PHE A 15 7.05 2.43 18.97
CA PHE A 15 7.11 1.60 17.76
C PHE A 15 5.72 1.11 17.33
N VAL A 16 4.91 0.62 18.27
CA VAL A 16 3.53 0.18 17.99
C VAL A 16 2.68 1.36 17.50
N ALA A 17 2.77 2.51 18.16
CA ALA A 17 2.01 3.70 17.79
C ALA A 17 2.32 4.16 16.35
N VAL A 18 3.59 4.16 15.93
CA VAL A 18 4.00 4.55 14.57
C VAL A 18 3.64 3.49 13.53
N SER A 19 3.57 2.22 13.93
CA SER A 19 3.26 1.12 13.01
C SER A 19 1.80 1.07 12.59
N MET A 20 0.90 1.63 13.39
CA MET A 20 -0.54 1.59 13.15
C MET A 20 -0.96 2.74 12.24
N ARG A 21 -1.53 2.43 11.06
CA ARG A 21 -2.10 3.41 10.13
C ARG A 21 -3.58 3.15 9.90
N MET A 22 -4.39 4.20 9.99
CA MET A 22 -5.81 4.14 9.61
C MET A 22 -5.98 4.44 8.12
N VAL A 23 -6.72 3.57 7.43
CA VAL A 23 -6.97 3.63 5.98
C VAL A 23 -8.47 3.81 5.73
N PRO A 24 -8.89 4.88 5.02
CA PRO A 24 -10.28 5.10 4.63
C PRO A 24 -10.84 4.00 3.72
N GLU A 25 -12.17 3.85 3.65
CA GLU A 25 -12.85 2.86 2.81
C GLU A 25 -12.54 3.00 1.31
N GLN A 26 -12.38 4.23 0.84
CA GLN A 26 -12.07 4.56 -0.55
C GLN A 26 -10.59 4.36 -0.91
N GLN A 27 -9.77 3.96 0.07
CA GLN A 27 -8.33 3.81 -0.09
C GLN A 27 -7.88 2.41 0.30
N ARG A 28 -6.75 2.01 -0.27
CA ARG A 28 -6.00 0.84 0.15
C ARG A 28 -4.53 1.21 0.24
N ILE A 29 -3.79 0.53 1.11
CA ILE A 29 -2.35 0.66 1.21
C ILE A 29 -1.71 -0.50 0.44
N ALA A 30 -0.95 -0.18 -0.60
CA ALA A 30 0.01 -1.09 -1.20
C ALA A 30 1.26 -1.13 -0.30
N LEU A 31 1.57 -2.31 0.24
CA LEU A 31 2.77 -2.53 1.03
C LEU A 31 3.88 -3.07 0.14
N PHE A 32 5.06 -2.53 0.35
CA PHE A 32 6.30 -2.93 -0.29
C PHE A 32 7.29 -3.31 0.77
N ARG A 33 7.76 -4.56 0.74
CA ARG A 33 8.76 -5.07 1.68
C ARG A 33 10.04 -5.33 0.91
N ARG A 34 11.15 -4.74 1.36
CA ARG A 34 12.46 -4.87 0.68
C ARG A 34 12.43 -4.48 -0.82
N GLY A 35 11.56 -3.53 -1.18
CA GLY A 35 11.40 -3.08 -2.57
C GLY A 35 10.48 -3.96 -3.44
N GLN A 36 9.92 -5.05 -2.91
CA GLN A 36 8.97 -5.90 -3.63
C GLN A 36 7.55 -5.67 -3.14
N TYR A 37 6.56 -5.79 -4.03
CA TYR A 37 5.16 -5.72 -3.68
C TYR A 37 4.79 -6.88 -2.75
N ALA A 38 4.31 -6.56 -1.55
CA ALA A 38 3.94 -7.53 -0.51
C ALA A 38 2.43 -7.75 -0.43
N GLY A 39 1.62 -6.80 -0.93
CA GLY A 39 0.17 -6.93 -0.98
C GLY A 39 -0.58 -5.63 -0.74
N LEU A 40 -1.89 -5.69 -1.01
CA LEU A 40 -2.82 -4.59 -0.78
C LEU A 40 -3.55 -4.80 0.56
N LYS A 41 -3.57 -3.78 1.42
CA LYS A 41 -4.24 -3.80 2.73
C LYS A 41 -5.25 -2.68 2.89
N GLY A 42 -6.31 -2.93 3.64
CA GLY A 42 -7.37 -1.97 3.98
C GLY A 42 -8.76 -2.50 3.64
N PRO A 43 -9.83 -1.75 3.97
CA PRO A 43 -9.82 -0.51 4.76
C PRO A 43 -9.73 -0.80 6.27
N GLY A 44 -9.60 0.26 7.07
CA GLY A 44 -9.48 0.16 8.53
C GLY A 44 -8.04 0.23 9.03
N MET A 45 -7.76 -0.50 10.11
CA MET A 45 -6.47 -0.44 10.79
C MET A 45 -5.45 -1.36 10.11
N VAL A 46 -4.40 -0.77 9.55
CA VAL A 46 -3.34 -1.47 8.85
C VAL A 46 -2.03 -1.34 9.61
N LEU A 47 -1.40 -2.47 9.92
CA LEU A 47 -0.06 -2.51 10.47
C LEU A 47 0.98 -2.38 9.35
N VAL A 48 1.77 -1.32 9.42
CA VAL A 48 2.91 -1.03 8.55
C VAL A 48 4.16 -1.05 9.42
N ILE A 49 5.08 -1.98 9.18
CA ILE A 49 6.26 -2.07 10.02
C ILE A 49 7.24 -0.95 9.60
N PRO A 50 7.51 0.05 10.45
CA PRO A 50 8.41 1.13 10.09
C PRO A 50 9.81 0.56 9.77
N TYR A 51 10.54 1.24 8.89
CA TYR A 51 11.84 0.82 8.33
C TYR A 51 11.81 -0.41 7.40
N LEU A 52 10.99 -1.42 7.66
CA LEU A 52 10.91 -2.64 6.82
C LEU A 52 9.92 -2.50 5.66
N ASP A 53 8.79 -1.85 5.90
CA ASP A 53 7.72 -1.71 4.94
C ASP A 53 7.65 -0.25 4.42
N ARG A 54 7.59 -0.10 3.10
CA ARG A 54 7.13 1.13 2.45
C ARG A 54 5.65 0.97 2.13
N ALA A 55 4.84 1.95 2.53
CA ALA A 55 3.40 1.94 2.31
C ALA A 55 3.02 3.07 1.36
N HIS A 56 2.38 2.73 0.24
CA HIS A 56 1.79 3.68 -0.69
C HIS A 56 0.27 3.62 -0.61
N LYS A 57 -0.39 4.77 -0.46
CA LYS A 57 -1.85 4.84 -0.45
C LYS A 57 -2.35 4.94 -1.89
N ILE A 58 -3.29 4.08 -2.25
CA ILE A 58 -3.99 4.08 -3.53
C ILE A 58 -5.46 4.38 -3.23
N SER A 59 -6.01 5.39 -3.89
CA SER A 59 -7.39 5.82 -3.75
C SER A 59 -8.18 5.49 -5.02
N ILE A 60 -9.49 5.34 -4.89
CA ILE A 60 -10.37 5.41 -6.05
C ILE A 60 -10.17 6.78 -6.73
N GLY A 61 -9.94 6.76 -8.04
CA GLY A 61 -9.64 7.94 -8.84
C GLY A 61 -8.15 8.18 -9.08
N ASP A 62 -7.25 7.48 -8.37
CA ASP A 62 -5.81 7.60 -8.61
C ASP A 62 -5.44 7.15 -10.02
N ARG A 63 -4.46 7.82 -10.61
CA ARG A 63 -3.97 7.53 -11.95
C ARG A 63 -2.59 6.90 -11.91
N GLY A 64 -2.40 5.90 -12.75
CA GLY A 64 -1.11 5.24 -12.98
C GLY A 64 -0.85 5.05 -14.47
N VAL A 65 0.32 4.50 -14.78
CA VAL A 65 0.65 4.05 -16.14
C VAL A 65 0.69 2.54 -16.15
N LEU A 66 -0.05 1.91 -17.07
CA LEU A 66 -0.02 0.47 -17.24
C LEU A 66 1.31 0.05 -17.88
N LEU A 67 1.98 -0.92 -17.27
CA LEU A 67 3.18 -1.56 -17.78
C LEU A 67 2.83 -2.87 -18.51
N GLU A 68 3.73 -3.33 -19.36
CA GLU A 68 3.55 -4.57 -20.15
C GLU A 68 3.40 -5.84 -19.30
N ASP A 69 3.88 -5.82 -18.05
CA ASP A 69 3.85 -6.96 -17.12
C ASP A 69 2.52 -7.13 -16.36
N GLY A 70 1.51 -6.31 -16.67
CA GLY A 70 0.22 -6.32 -15.98
C GLY A 70 0.20 -5.56 -14.67
N THR A 71 1.26 -4.80 -14.35
CA THR A 71 1.28 -3.87 -13.21
C THR A 71 0.99 -2.44 -13.66
N ALA A 72 0.42 -1.64 -12.76
CA ALA A 72 0.33 -0.20 -12.95
C ALA A 72 1.35 0.51 -12.05
N ARG A 73 2.07 1.47 -12.63
CA ARG A 73 2.99 2.34 -11.92
C ARG A 73 2.28 3.58 -11.39
N PHE A 74 2.23 3.71 -10.08
CA PHE A 74 1.75 4.88 -9.34
C PHE A 74 2.97 5.60 -8.73
N GLY A 75 3.47 6.62 -9.44
CA GLY A 75 4.73 7.27 -9.07
C GLY A 75 5.91 6.32 -9.19
N GLU A 76 6.57 6.00 -8.07
CA GLU A 76 7.67 5.03 -8.00
C GLU A 76 7.22 3.59 -7.71
N PHE A 77 5.92 3.39 -7.45
CA PHE A 77 5.38 2.12 -6.96
C PHE A 77 4.69 1.34 -8.09
N ALA A 78 5.22 0.16 -8.42
CA ALA A 78 4.57 -0.77 -9.35
C ALA A 78 3.66 -1.74 -8.58
N VAL A 79 2.38 -1.80 -8.95
CA VAL A 79 1.36 -2.61 -8.26
C VAL A 79 0.60 -3.45 -9.28
N PRO A 80 0.42 -4.76 -9.06
CA PRO A 80 -0.43 -5.59 -9.93
C PRO A 80 -1.85 -5.05 -9.93
N VAL A 81 -2.42 -4.87 -11.12
CA VAL A 81 -3.78 -4.34 -11.30
C VAL A 81 -4.67 -5.33 -12.02
N VAL A 82 -5.97 -5.23 -11.77
CA VAL A 82 -7.00 -6.05 -12.43
C VAL A 82 -7.69 -5.21 -13.49
N PHE A 83 -7.68 -5.68 -14.73
CA PHE A 83 -8.30 -4.99 -15.83
C PHE A 83 -9.79 -5.28 -15.91
N SER A 84 -10.62 -4.23 -15.89
CA SER A 84 -12.06 -4.42 -16.18
C SER A 84 -12.34 -4.62 -17.68
N ARG A 85 -11.43 -4.17 -18.53
CA ARG A 85 -11.51 -4.22 -20.00
C ARG A 85 -10.12 -4.38 -20.59
N TYR A 86 -9.99 -4.76 -21.87
CA TYR A 86 -8.68 -4.76 -22.53
C TYR A 86 -8.15 -3.33 -22.64
N ILE A 87 -6.97 -3.07 -22.08
CA ILE A 87 -6.28 -1.77 -22.11
C ILE A 87 -4.91 -2.02 -22.76
N ALA A 88 -4.55 -1.19 -23.73
CA ALA A 88 -3.22 -1.27 -24.34
C ALA A 88 -2.13 -0.90 -23.30
N PRO A 89 -0.98 -1.60 -23.27
CA PRO A 89 0.16 -1.22 -22.43
C PRO A 89 0.60 0.23 -22.68
N GLU A 90 1.31 0.82 -21.71
CA GLU A 90 1.79 2.21 -21.72
C GLU A 90 0.67 3.27 -21.74
N THR A 91 -0.58 2.86 -21.50
CA THR A 91 -1.72 3.77 -21.38
C THR A 91 -1.90 4.22 -19.93
N SER A 92 -2.27 5.48 -19.73
CA SER A 92 -2.71 5.97 -18.42
C SER A 92 -3.99 5.26 -17.99
N VAL A 93 -4.00 4.72 -16.78
CA VAL A 93 -5.13 3.98 -16.21
C VAL A 93 -5.63 4.67 -14.95
N GLN A 94 -6.92 4.54 -14.68
CA GLN A 94 -7.53 5.08 -13.46
C GLN A 94 -8.05 3.97 -12.56
N VAL A 95 -7.78 4.07 -11.26
CA VAL A 95 -8.32 3.15 -10.26
C VAL A 95 -9.81 3.43 -10.06
N VAL A 96 -10.64 2.44 -10.32
CA VAL A 96 -12.10 2.53 -10.15
C VAL A 96 -12.60 1.73 -8.95
N GLY A 97 -11.80 0.80 -8.45
CA GLY A 97 -12.18 -0.08 -7.36
C GLY A 97 -11.03 -0.95 -6.87
N PHE A 98 -11.32 -1.88 -5.97
CA PHE A 98 -10.35 -2.80 -5.40
C PHE A 98 -10.92 -4.21 -5.35
N THR A 99 -10.13 -5.19 -5.79
CA THR A 99 -10.43 -6.63 -5.64
C THR A 99 -9.53 -7.25 -4.58
N LYS A 100 -9.69 -8.57 -4.38
CA LYS A 100 -8.73 -9.37 -3.60
C LYS A 100 -7.36 -9.48 -4.28
N ASP A 101 -7.34 -9.40 -5.60
CA ASP A 101 -6.14 -9.61 -6.42
C ASP A 101 -5.38 -8.31 -6.71
N GLY A 102 -6.02 -7.14 -6.53
CA GLY A 102 -5.39 -5.84 -6.74
C GLY A 102 -6.38 -4.71 -7.04
N PRO A 103 -5.90 -3.47 -7.26
CA PRO A 103 -6.71 -2.35 -7.71
C PRO A 103 -7.31 -2.63 -9.09
N GLN A 104 -8.60 -2.34 -9.26
CA GLN A 104 -9.26 -2.41 -10.56
C GLN A 104 -9.00 -1.12 -11.32
N VAL A 105 -8.60 -1.26 -12.58
CA VAL A 105 -8.30 -0.12 -13.44
C VAL A 105 -9.06 -0.15 -14.76
N VAL A 106 -9.31 1.04 -15.31
CA VAL A 106 -9.99 1.29 -16.60
C VAL A 106 -9.23 2.22 -17.52
#